data_AF-A0A946KPN9-F1
#
_entry.id   AF-A0A946KPN9-F1
#
_cell.length_a   1.000
_cell.length_b   1.000
_cell.length_c   1.000
_cell.angle_alpha   90.00
_cell.angle_beta   90.00
_cell.angle_gamma   90.00
#
_symmetry.space_group_name_H-M   'P 1'
#
loop_
_entity.id
_entity.type
_entity.pdbx_description
1 polymer ?
#
loop_
_entity_poly.entity_id
_entity_poly.type
_entity_poly.pdbx_seq_one_letter_code
_entity_poly.pdbx_strand_id
1 'polypeptide(L)' 'MLETVKDLLQEVDSFIPKSEKEVEDFRLKFLGKKGKMNELFAAFKSVPNESKKEFGQVINTLKQNAQVKVDAYKGTFET' A
#
# COMPACT_ATOMS: atom_id res chain seq x y z
N MET A 1 7.69 4.09 13.90
CA MET A 1 7.85 3.18 12.73
C MET A 1 6.56 2.43 12.39
N LEU A 2 5.91 1.75 13.35
CA LEU A 2 4.58 1.15 13.14
C LEU A 2 3.52 2.18 12.74
N GLU A 3 3.58 3.37 13.35
CA GLU A 3 2.71 4.51 13.03
C GLU A 3 2.80 4.91 11.57
N THR A 4 4.00 4.91 10.97
CA THR A 4 4.22 5.26 9.56
C THR A 4 3.48 4.31 8.62
N VAL A 5 3.40 3.02 8.95
CA VAL A 5 2.67 2.04 8.12
C VAL A 5 1.16 2.19 8.30
N LYS A 6 0.69 2.44 9.53
CA LYS A 6 -0.73 2.72 9.79
C LYS A 6 -1.18 4.01 9.08
N ASP A 7 -0.35 5.04 9.10
CA ASP A 7 -0.61 6.29 8.40
C ASP A 7 -0.66 6.08 6.88
N LEU A 8 0.30 5.34 6.32
CA LEU A 8 0.27 4.92 4.91
C LEU A 8 -0.96 4.08 4.59
N LEU A 9 -1.43 3.24 5.51
CA LEU A 9 -2.63 2.42 5.31
C LEU A 9 -3.88 3.28 5.26
N GLN A 10 -3.95 4.29 6.12
CA GLN A 10 -5.03 5.28 6.11
C GLN A 10 -4.97 6.19 4.88
N GLU A 11 -3.76 6.56 4.43
CA GLU A 11 -3.54 7.30 3.18
C GLU A 11 -4.01 6.47 1.98
N VAL A 12 -3.64 5.19 1.93
CA VAL A 12 -4.14 4.23 0.93
C VAL A 12 -5.66 4.14 1.02
N ASP A 13 -6.26 4.06 2.21
CA ASP A 13 -7.72 3.93 2.41
C ASP A 13 -8.51 5.22 2.11
N SER A 14 -7.91 6.39 2.27
CA SER A 14 -8.48 7.67 1.84
C SER A 14 -8.16 8.03 0.39
N PHE A 15 -7.23 7.34 -0.27
CA PHE A 15 -6.87 7.61 -1.67
C PHE A 15 -8.02 7.29 -2.64
N ILE A 16 -8.61 8.31 -3.24
CA ILE A 16 -9.67 8.15 -4.25
C ILE A 16 -9.08 8.59 -5.60
N PRO A 17 -8.72 7.65 -6.49
CA PRO A 17 -8.26 7.99 -7.82
C PRO A 17 -9.41 8.60 -8.63
N LYS A 18 -9.14 9.67 -9.37
CA LYS A 18 -10.13 10.36 -10.21
C LYS A 18 -10.07 9.93 -11.67
N SER A 19 -9.10 9.11 -12.03
CA SER A 19 -8.92 8.59 -13.40
C SER A 19 -8.15 7.29 -13.38
N GLU A 20 -8.30 6.47 -14.42
CA GLU A 20 -7.55 5.23 -14.62
C GLU A 20 -6.03 5.45 -14.55
N LYS A 21 -5.57 6.60 -15.04
CA LYS A 21 -4.16 7.01 -14.96
C LYS A 21 -3.66 7.18 -13.52
N GLU A 22 -4.50 7.70 -12.62
CA GLU A 22 -4.15 7.79 -11.18
C GLU A 22 -4.17 6.42 -10.51
N VAL A 23 -5.05 5.52 -10.94
CA VAL A 23 -5.07 4.12 -10.48
C VAL A 23 -3.76 3.43 -10.84
N GLU A 24 -3.29 3.56 -12.09
CA GLU A 24 -2.01 3.01 -12.53
C GLU A 24 -0.81 3.66 -11.83
N ASP A 25 -0.77 4.99 -11.70
CA ASP A 25 0.31 5.69 -10.98
C ASP A 25 0.38 5.22 -9.53
N PHE A 26 -0.77 5.13 -8.87
CA PHE A 26 -0.86 4.61 -7.51
C PHE A 26 -0.39 3.16 -7.42
N ARG A 27 -0.82 2.30 -8.35
CA ARG A 27 -0.34 0.90 -8.43
C ARG A 27 1.18 0.86 -8.58
N LEU A 28 1.77 1.67 -9.45
CA LEU A 28 3.21 1.73 -9.65
C LEU A 28 3.95 2.29 -8.42
N LYS A 29 3.41 3.33 -7.78
CA LYS A 29 3.97 3.93 -6.56
C LYS A 29 3.89 3.03 -5.33
N PHE A 30 2.82 2.24 -5.18
CA PHE A 30 2.66 1.37 -4.01
C PHE A 30 3.09 -0.06 -4.29
N LEU A 31 2.52 -0.71 -5.32
CA LEU A 31 2.74 -2.12 -5.65
C LEU A 31 3.87 -2.35 -6.66
N GLY A 32 4.43 -1.30 -7.25
CA GLY A 32 5.51 -1.41 -8.22
C GLY A 32 6.82 -1.89 -7.61
N LYS A 33 7.75 -2.32 -8.47
CA LYS A 33 9.09 -2.81 -8.09
C LYS A 33 9.92 -1.80 -7.27
N LYS A 34 9.69 -0.50 -7.50
CA LYS A 34 10.30 0.62 -6.77
C LYS A 34 9.28 1.35 -5.87
N GLY A 35 8.17 0.70 -5.56
CA GLY A 35 7.10 1.32 -4.79
C GLY A 35 7.36 1.34 -3.30
N LYS A 36 6.54 2.11 -2.57
CA LYS A 36 6.53 2.20 -1.11
C LYS A 36 6.49 0.80 -0.46
N MET A 37 5.84 -0.18 -1.09
CA MET A 37 5.78 -1.53 -0.54
C MET A 37 7.15 -2.19 -0.42
N ASN A 38 8.01 -2.04 -1.43
CA ASN A 38 9.34 -2.64 -1.39
C ASN A 38 10.22 -1.96 -0.31
N GLU A 39 10.05 -0.65 -0.12
CA GLU A 39 10.68 0.09 0.99
C GLU A 39 10.18 -0.38 2.35
N LEU A 40 8.86 -0.62 2.49
CA LEU A 40 8.28 -1.15 3.73
C LEU A 40 8.81 -2.55 4.05
N PHE A 41 8.95 -3.44 3.05
CA PHE A 41 9.57 -4.74 3.23
C PHE A 41 11.06 -4.66 3.59
N ALA A 42 11.79 -3.68 3.07
CA ALA A 42 13.17 -3.43 3.46
C ALA A 42 13.25 -2.91 4.91
N ALA A 43 12.40 -1.94 5.26
CA ALA A 43 12.28 -1.40 6.62
C ALA A 43 11.89 -2.49 7.62
N PHE A 44 11.02 -3.43 7.23
CA PHE A 44 10.62 -4.57 8.06
C PHE A 44 11.79 -5.42 8.58
N LYS A 45 12.88 -5.56 7.80
CA LYS A 45 14.10 -6.23 8.28
C LYS A 45 14.77 -5.48 9.43
N SER A 46 14.67 -4.15 9.45
CA SER A 46 15.20 -3.27 10.51
C SER A 46 14.24 -3.07 11.69
N VAL A 47 12.97 -3.48 11.58
CA VAL A 47 11.99 -3.34 12.67
C VAL A 47 12.34 -4.30 13.83
N PRO A 48 12.28 -3.86 15.09
CA PRO A 48 12.55 -4.71 16.25
C PRO A 48 11.49 -5.83 16.41
N ASN A 49 11.87 -6.94 17.05
CA ASN A 49 11.06 -8.17 17.07
C ASN A 49 9.66 -7.98 17.68
N GLU A 50 9.54 -7.08 18.65
CA GLU A 50 8.27 -6.65 19.27
C GLU A 50 7.29 -6.06 18.24
N SER A 51 7.79 -5.30 17.28
CA SER A 51 6.99 -4.61 16.27
C SER A 51 6.89 -5.41 14.97
N LYS A 52 7.77 -6.40 14.73
CA LYS A 52 7.74 -7.22 13.50
C LYS A 52 6.39 -7.91 13.31
N LYS A 53 5.79 -8.45 14.36
CA LYS A 53 4.51 -9.16 14.23
C LYS A 53 3.42 -8.24 13.67
N GLU A 54 3.27 -7.06 14.28
CA GLU A 54 2.26 -6.08 13.87
C GLU A 54 2.64 -5.44 12.52
N PHE A 55 3.91 -5.07 12.32
CA PHE A 55 4.39 -4.45 11.07
C PHE A 55 4.21 -5.39 9.87
N GLY A 56 4.46 -6.69 10.04
CA GLY A 56 4.23 -7.70 9.00
C GLY A 56 2.75 -7.88 8.66
N GLN A 57 1.87 -7.78 9.66
CA GLN A 57 0.42 -7.77 9.42
C GLN A 57 0.01 -6.50 8.66
N VAL A 58 0.40 -5.32 9.14
CA VAL A 58 0.02 -4.04 8.51
C VAL A 58 0.57 -3.93 7.09
N ILE A 59 1.79 -4.40 6.80
CA ILE A 59 2.32 -4.49 5.43
C ILE A 59 1.43 -5.36 4.55
N ASN A 60 1.06 -6.55 5.00
CA ASN A 60 0.20 -7.43 4.20
C ASN A 60 -1.18 -6.81 3.99
N THR A 61 -1.76 -6.17 5.00
CA THR A 61 -3.03 -5.45 4.88
C THR A 61 -2.92 -4.28 3.91
N LEU A 62 -1.85 -3.48 3.99
CA LEU A 62 -1.59 -2.38 3.06
C LEU A 62 -1.47 -2.89 1.62
N LYS A 63 -0.81 -4.05 1.42
CA LYS A 63 -0.72 -4.71 0.12
C LYS A 63 -2.10 -5.00 -0.43
N GLN A 64 -2.91 -5.65 0.40
CA GLN A 64 -4.21 -6.12 0.01
C GLN A 64 -5.14 -4.94 -0.25
N ASN A 65 -5.15 -3.92 0.61
CA ASN A 65 -5.95 -2.71 0.41
C ASN A 65 -5.54 -1.96 -0.85
N ALA A 66 -4.23 -1.77 -1.09
CA ALA A 66 -3.75 -1.14 -2.31
C ALA A 66 -4.18 -1.93 -3.56
N GLN A 67 -4.07 -3.26 -3.52
CA GLN A 67 -4.49 -4.13 -4.62
C GLN A 67 -6.00 -4.10 -4.84
N VAL A 68 -6.80 -4.19 -3.77
CA VAL A 68 -8.26 -4.14 -3.82
C VAL A 68 -8.73 -2.79 -4.33
N LYS A 69 -8.13 -1.68 -3.89
CA LYS A 69 -8.45 -0.36 -4.44
C LYS A 69 -8.13 -0.28 -5.91
N VAL A 70 -6.92 -0.66 -6.30
CA VAL A 70 -6.52 -0.62 -7.70
C VAL A 70 -7.50 -1.45 -8.54
N ASP A 71 -7.85 -2.65 -8.09
CA ASP A 71 -8.78 -3.53 -8.79
C ASP A 71 -10.21 -2.95 -8.86
N ALA A 72 -10.73 -2.47 -7.73
CA ALA A 72 -12.04 -1.84 -7.63
C ALA A 72 -12.15 -0.63 -8.54
N TYR A 73 -11.17 0.27 -8.50
CA TYR A 73 -11.17 1.48 -9.32
C TYR A 73 -10.87 1.17 -10.79
N LYS A 74 -9.93 0.28 -11.09
CA LYS A 74 -9.64 -0.14 -12.47
C LYS A 74 -10.89 -0.73 -13.13
N GLY A 75 -11.64 -1.57 -12.43
CA GLY A 75 -12.94 -2.07 -12.91
C GLY A 75 -14.04 -1.00 -13.00
N THR A 76 -13.90 0.14 -12.32
CA THR A 76 -14.83 1.28 -12.41
C THR A 76 -14.53 2.19 -13.61
N PHE A 77 -13.27 2.27 -14.05
CA PHE A 77 -12.86 3.09 -15.19
C PHE A 77 -12.86 2.33 -16.53
N GLU A 78 -12.88 0.99 -16.51
CA GLU A 78 -13.16 0.15 -17.68
C GLU A 78 -14.67 0.19 -18.01
N THR A 79 -15.12 1.21 -18.75
CA THR A 79 -16.43 1.25 -19.45
C THR A 79 -16.31 1.96 -20.78
#